data_AF-A0A2A5DBC1-F1
#
_entry.id   AF-A0A2A5DBC1-F1
#
_cell.length_a   1.000
_cell.length_b   1.000
_cell.length_c   1.000
_cell.angle_alpha   90.00
_cell.angle_beta   90.00
_cell.angle_gamma   90.00
#
_symmetry.space_group_name_H-M   'P 1'
#
loop_
_entity.id
_entity.type
_entity.pdbx_description
1 polymer ?
#
loop_
_entity_poly.entity_id
_entity_poly.type
_entity_poly.pdbx_seq_one_letter_code
_entity_poly.pdbx_strand_id
1 'polypeptide(L)'
;MANIATLIKNEIRKETDKAVRNNVRPLLKNLQAERIRVRDLERQVNALTKQVNRVSAEKAAYVPQVRTAFRSSTVGDLRKQHHLSQGSLATLLGVGLNTVWLWEKGRTRPRVKQQEGLDAIAGMSSLQLKRRLTAVGIKEGKSKPGRKPGSTKAKLAAKKAALKPAKKAAKKKVSGKKTTRKKQARKK
;
A
#
# COMPACT_ATOMS: atom_id res chain seq x y z
N MET A 1 78.02 -47.50 -17.74
CA MET A 1 77.59 -46.58 -16.67
C MET A 1 76.25 -45.98 -17.07
N ALA A 2 75.27 -45.90 -16.16
CA ALA A 2 73.95 -45.37 -16.49
C ALA A 2 74.03 -43.87 -16.83
N ASN A 3 73.32 -43.44 -17.87
CA ASN A 3 73.32 -42.06 -18.35
C ASN A 3 72.52 -41.16 -17.39
N ILE A 4 73.18 -40.25 -16.67
CA ILE A 4 72.54 -39.38 -15.66
C ILE A 4 71.39 -38.55 -16.25
N ALA A 5 71.50 -38.14 -17.51
CA ALA A 5 70.45 -37.37 -18.17
C ALA A 5 69.15 -38.15 -18.33
N THR A 6 69.21 -39.48 -18.50
CA THR A 6 68.01 -40.31 -18.60
C THR A 6 67.37 -40.53 -17.24
N LEU A 7 68.15 -40.65 -16.17
CA LEU A 7 67.65 -40.74 -14.79
C LEU A 7 66.88 -39.49 -14.38
N ILE A 8 67.43 -38.29 -14.63
CA ILE A 8 66.76 -37.03 -14.28
C ILE A 8 65.45 -36.87 -15.06
N LYS A 9 65.44 -37.18 -16.37
CA LYS A 9 64.21 -37.16 -17.19
C LYS A 9 63.15 -38.12 -16.65
N ASN A 10 63.55 -39.30 -16.19
CA ASN A 10 62.63 -40.27 -15.61
C ASN A 10 62.06 -39.78 -14.26
N GLU A 11 62.87 -39.13 -13.43
CA GLU A 11 62.42 -38.62 -12.13
C GLU A 11 61.47 -37.42 -12.29
N ILE A 12 61.76 -36.50 -13.23
CA ILE A 12 60.85 -35.41 -13.59
C ILE A 12 59.49 -35.96 -14.07
N ARG A 13 59.49 -37.01 -14.90
CA ARG A 13 58.25 -37.67 -15.35
C ARG A 13 57.48 -38.27 -14.18
N LYS A 14 58.16 -38.97 -13.27
CA LYS A 14 57.50 -39.55 -12.09
C LYS A 14 56.87 -38.48 -11.20
N GLU A 15 57.60 -37.41 -10.90
CA GLU A 15 57.09 -36.33 -10.04
C GLU A 15 55.95 -35.54 -10.72
N THR A 16 56.02 -35.30 -12.04
CA THR A 16 54.90 -34.70 -12.78
C THR A 16 53.67 -35.61 -12.81
N ASP A 17 53.83 -36.91 -13.06
CA ASP A 17 52.73 -37.88 -13.02
C ASP A 17 52.11 -38.03 -11.63
N LYS A 18 52.93 -37.90 -10.59
CA LYS A 18 52.49 -37.90 -9.19
C LYS A 18 51.73 -36.62 -8.86
N ALA A 19 52.22 -35.46 -9.29
CA ALA A 19 51.53 -34.18 -9.14
C ALA A 19 50.18 -34.17 -9.87
N VAL A 20 50.10 -34.69 -11.10
CA VAL A 20 48.84 -34.81 -11.86
C VAL A 20 47.87 -35.76 -11.16
N ARG A 21 48.36 -36.89 -10.63
CA ARG A 21 47.53 -37.84 -9.88
C ARG A 21 46.96 -37.23 -8.60
N ASN A 22 47.79 -36.52 -7.84
CA ASN A 22 47.40 -36.01 -6.53
C ASN A 22 46.55 -34.75 -6.61
N ASN A 23 46.77 -33.90 -7.62
CA ASN A 23 46.13 -32.58 -7.69
C ASN A 23 45.08 -32.49 -8.80
N VAL A 24 45.40 -32.92 -10.02
CA VAL A 24 44.52 -32.69 -11.18
C VAL A 24 43.38 -33.69 -11.25
N ARG A 25 43.66 -34.98 -11.05
CA ARG A 25 42.63 -36.04 -11.12
C ARG A 25 41.47 -35.84 -10.12
N PRO A 26 41.68 -35.52 -8.83
CA PRO A 26 40.56 -35.28 -7.91
C PRO A 26 39.76 -34.03 -8.29
N LEU A 27 40.42 -32.96 -8.75
CA LEU A 27 39.72 -31.75 -9.21
C LEU A 27 38.79 -32.04 -10.41
N LEU A 28 39.25 -32.84 -11.38
CA LEU A 28 38.42 -33.24 -12.51
C LEU A 28 37.20 -34.09 -12.08
N LYS A 29 37.39 -35.00 -11.11
CA LYS A 29 36.29 -35.78 -10.52
C LYS A 29 35.28 -34.89 -9.82
N ASN A 30 35.75 -33.93 -9.02
CA ASN A 30 34.89 -32.97 -8.33
C ASN A 30 34.12 -32.10 -9.34
N LEU A 31 34.78 -31.62 -10.39
CA LEU A 31 34.14 -30.84 -11.46
C LEU A 31 33.02 -31.65 -12.13
N GLN A 32 33.26 -32.93 -12.43
CA GLN A 32 32.24 -33.80 -12.99
C GLN A 32 31.07 -34.02 -12.02
N ALA A 33 31.35 -34.25 -10.73
CA ALA A 33 30.31 -34.39 -9.71
C ALA A 33 29.45 -33.12 -9.57
N GLU A 34 30.09 -31.95 -9.55
CA GLU A 34 29.39 -30.66 -9.49
C GLU A 34 28.55 -30.40 -10.75
N ARG A 35 29.05 -30.75 -11.95
CA ARG A 35 28.23 -30.67 -13.17
C ARG A 35 26.95 -31.51 -13.09
N ILE A 36 27.05 -32.71 -12.53
CA ILE A 36 25.87 -33.57 -12.32
C ILE A 36 24.93 -32.93 -11.29
N ARG A 37 25.47 -32.40 -10.20
CA ARG A 37 24.69 -31.73 -9.15
C ARG A 37 23.95 -30.50 -9.68
N VAL A 38 24.62 -29.66 -10.46
CA VAL A 38 24.01 -28.49 -11.11
C VAL A 38 22.85 -28.92 -12.00
N ARG A 39 23.05 -29.95 -12.83
CA ARG A 39 21.99 -30.47 -13.70
C ARG A 39 20.79 -30.99 -12.91
N ASP A 40 21.02 -31.64 -11.78
CA ASP A 40 19.95 -32.15 -10.93
C ASP A 40 19.18 -30.99 -10.27
N LEU A 41 19.88 -30.00 -9.74
CA LEU A 41 19.26 -28.79 -9.20
C LEU A 41 18.45 -28.04 -10.25
N GLU A 42 18.96 -27.90 -11.47
CA GLU A 42 18.22 -27.30 -12.59
C GLU A 42 16.93 -28.07 -12.89
N ARG A 43 16.95 -29.41 -12.83
CA ARG A 43 15.76 -30.25 -12.99
C ARG A 43 14.76 -30.02 -11.86
N GLN A 44 15.23 -29.98 -10.61
CA GLN A 44 14.39 -29.74 -9.44
C GLN A 44 13.73 -28.35 -9.52
N VAL A 45 14.51 -27.31 -9.85
CA VAL A 45 13.99 -25.95 -10.05
C VAL A 45 12.92 -25.94 -11.12
N ASN A 46 13.17 -26.54 -12.29
CA ASN A 46 12.19 -26.60 -13.37
C ASN A 46 10.91 -27.37 -12.97
N ALA A 47 11.03 -28.44 -12.19
CA ALA A 47 9.88 -29.19 -11.68
C ALA A 47 9.05 -28.35 -10.69
N LEU A 48 9.71 -27.68 -9.74
CA LEU A 48 9.06 -26.79 -8.78
C LEU A 48 8.41 -25.58 -9.48
N THR A 49 9.07 -24.98 -10.47
CA THR A 49 8.49 -23.89 -11.27
C THR A 49 7.22 -24.36 -11.97
N LYS A 50 7.20 -25.57 -12.55
CA LYS A 50 5.97 -26.14 -13.14
C LYS A 50 4.88 -26.37 -12.11
N GLN A 51 5.21 -26.85 -10.92
CA GLN A 51 4.24 -27.03 -9.82
C GLN A 51 3.67 -25.69 -9.35
N VAL A 52 4.50 -24.67 -9.14
CA VAL A 52 4.05 -23.32 -8.79
C VAL A 52 3.15 -22.75 -9.86
N ASN A 53 3.51 -22.89 -11.14
CA ASN A 53 2.67 -22.44 -12.24
C ASN A 53 1.33 -23.17 -12.27
N ARG A 54 1.30 -24.49 -12.05
CA ARG A 54 0.07 -25.28 -11.96
C ARG A 54 -0.81 -24.83 -10.80
N VAL A 55 -0.26 -24.71 -9.59
CA VAL A 55 -1.01 -24.24 -8.41
C VAL A 55 -1.49 -22.80 -8.62
N SER A 56 -0.69 -21.94 -9.26
CA SER A 56 -1.11 -20.58 -9.58
C SER A 56 -2.25 -20.56 -10.61
N ALA A 57 -2.25 -21.47 -11.58
CA ALA A 57 -3.34 -21.63 -12.55
C ALA A 57 -4.60 -22.21 -11.91
N GLU A 58 -4.46 -23.20 -11.03
CA GLU A 58 -5.55 -23.75 -10.23
C GLU A 58 -6.15 -22.70 -9.28
N LYS A 59 -5.31 -21.86 -8.67
CA LYS A 59 -5.75 -20.71 -7.85
C LYS A 59 -6.40 -19.60 -8.70
N ALA A 60 -5.97 -19.40 -9.94
CA ALA A 60 -6.62 -18.46 -10.85
C ALA A 60 -7.98 -18.99 -11.34
N ALA A 61 -8.11 -20.30 -11.54
CA ALA A 61 -9.36 -20.97 -11.87
C ALA A 61 -10.33 -21.03 -10.68
N TYR A 62 -9.79 -21.17 -9.46
CA TYR A 62 -10.54 -21.03 -8.22
C TYR A 62 -10.69 -19.55 -7.86
N VAL A 63 -11.65 -18.86 -8.48
CA VAL A 63 -12.17 -17.61 -7.91
C VAL A 63 -13.08 -18.04 -6.75
N PRO A 64 -12.68 -17.87 -5.48
CA PRO A 64 -13.64 -18.04 -4.41
C PRO A 64 -14.64 -16.91 -4.60
N GLN A 65 -15.86 -17.21 -5.06
CA GLN A 65 -16.99 -16.29 -4.90
C GLN A 65 -17.39 -16.22 -3.43
N VAL A 66 -16.42 -16.10 -2.52
CA VAL A 66 -16.69 -15.65 -1.17
C VAL A 66 -16.97 -14.17 -1.35
N ARG A 67 -18.26 -13.84 -1.52
CA ARG A 67 -18.80 -12.52 -1.26
C ARG A 67 -18.54 -12.23 0.22
N THR A 68 -17.29 -11.95 0.56
CA THR A 68 -16.94 -11.50 1.90
C THR A 68 -17.76 -10.24 2.10
N ALA A 69 -18.66 -10.28 3.08
CA ALA A 69 -19.52 -9.14 3.35
C ALA A 69 -18.62 -7.92 3.52
N PHE A 70 -18.81 -6.90 2.67
CA PHE A 70 -17.97 -5.70 2.69
C PHE A 70 -18.04 -5.07 4.09
N ARG A 71 -16.92 -5.17 4.82
CA ARG A 71 -16.73 -4.53 6.12
C ARG A 71 -16.15 -3.15 5.87
N SER A 72 -16.70 -2.12 6.52
CA SER A 72 -16.22 -0.74 6.34
C SER A 72 -14.74 -0.55 6.68
N SER A 73 -14.18 -1.40 7.53
CA SER A 73 -12.75 -1.38 7.87
C SER A 73 -11.84 -1.76 6.69
N THR A 74 -12.31 -2.56 5.73
CA THR A 74 -11.46 -3.12 4.67
C THR A 74 -10.85 -2.06 3.78
N VAL A 75 -11.59 -1.00 3.44
CA VAL A 75 -11.06 0.09 2.58
C VAL A 75 -9.98 0.88 3.30
N GLY A 76 -10.15 1.13 4.60
CA GLY A 76 -9.15 1.84 5.40
C GLY A 76 -7.88 1.02 5.58
N ASP A 77 -8.01 -0.29 5.78
CA ASP A 77 -6.89 -1.20 5.95
C ASP A 77 -6.14 -1.43 4.64
N LEU A 78 -6.87 -1.61 3.52
CA LEU A 78 -6.31 -1.64 2.17
C LEU A 78 -5.48 -0.39 1.87
N ARG A 79 -6.02 0.79 2.18
CA ARG A 79 -5.31 2.05 1.95
C ARG A 79 -4.01 2.13 2.77
N LYS A 80 -4.03 1.69 4.03
CA LYS A 80 -2.84 1.66 4.89
C LYS A 80 -1.80 0.66 4.40
N GLN A 81 -2.22 -0.52 3.97
CA GLN A 81 -1.34 -1.57 3.44
C GLN A 81 -0.55 -1.09 2.21
N HIS A 82 -1.18 -0.30 1.34
CA HIS A 82 -0.53 0.25 0.15
C HIS A 82 0.05 1.66 0.35
N HIS A 83 0.04 2.20 1.58
CA HIS A 83 0.49 3.57 1.92
C HIS A 83 -0.12 4.68 1.06
N LEU A 84 -1.37 4.52 0.63
CA LEU A 84 -2.05 5.47 -0.26
C LEU A 84 -2.73 6.60 0.53
N SER A 85 -2.80 7.79 -0.06
CA SER A 85 -3.71 8.83 0.43
C SER A 85 -5.15 8.54 0.00
N GLN A 86 -6.15 9.10 0.70
CA GLN A 86 -7.56 8.95 0.29
C GLN A 86 -7.80 9.50 -1.13
N GLY A 87 -7.09 10.57 -1.52
CA GLY A 87 -7.18 11.14 -2.85
C GLY A 87 -6.58 10.22 -3.92
N SER A 88 -5.43 9.62 -3.63
CA SER A 88 -4.78 8.66 -4.54
C SER A 88 -5.68 7.44 -4.80
N LEU A 89 -6.31 6.91 -3.75
CA LEU A 89 -7.26 5.80 -3.88
C LEU A 89 -8.51 6.23 -4.69
N ALA A 90 -9.01 7.44 -4.44
CA ALA A 90 -10.13 8.00 -5.18
C ALA A 90 -9.84 8.12 -6.68
N THR A 91 -8.65 8.62 -7.04
CA THR A 91 -8.21 8.71 -8.45
C THR A 91 -8.08 7.33 -9.09
N LEU A 92 -7.48 6.35 -8.41
CA LEU A 92 -7.33 4.98 -8.94
C LEU A 92 -8.68 4.32 -9.23
N LEU A 93 -9.71 4.65 -8.46
CA LEU A 93 -11.07 4.13 -8.61
C LEU A 93 -11.98 5.04 -9.46
N GLY A 94 -11.52 6.22 -9.88
CA GLY A 94 -12.33 7.20 -10.59
C GLY A 94 -13.51 7.77 -9.77
N VAL A 95 -13.38 7.81 -8.44
CA VAL A 95 -14.42 8.31 -7.52
C VAL A 95 -13.99 9.60 -6.82
N GLY A 96 -14.93 10.28 -6.17
CA GLY A 96 -14.62 11.46 -5.36
C GLY A 96 -13.96 11.12 -4.02
N LEU A 97 -13.13 12.04 -3.51
CA LEU A 97 -12.48 11.92 -2.19
C LEU A 97 -13.47 11.65 -1.05
N ASN A 98 -14.60 12.35 -1.06
CA ASN A 98 -15.65 12.22 -0.04
C ASN A 98 -16.29 10.82 -0.05
N THR A 99 -16.40 10.20 -1.22
CA THR A 99 -16.96 8.85 -1.36
C THR A 99 -16.08 7.82 -0.67
N VAL A 100 -14.76 7.91 -0.85
CA VAL A 100 -13.78 7.05 -0.14
C VAL A 100 -13.88 7.26 1.37
N TRP A 101 -13.99 8.51 1.82
CA TRP A 101 -14.16 8.80 3.25
C TRP A 101 -15.44 8.19 3.84
N LEU A 102 -16.56 8.27 3.12
CA LEU A 102 -17.84 7.68 3.54
C LEU A 102 -17.75 6.15 3.65
N TRP A 103 -16.98 5.50 2.78
CA TRP A 103 -16.73 4.05 2.84
C TRP A 103 -15.85 3.67 4.02
N GLU A 104 -14.75 4.38 4.24
CA GLU A 104 -13.86 4.15 5.39
C GLU A 104 -14.59 4.35 6.74
N LYS A 105 -15.55 5.28 6.78
CA LYS A 105 -16.41 5.50 7.96
C LYS A 105 -17.62 4.58 8.04
N GLY A 106 -17.82 3.70 7.06
CA GLY A 106 -18.95 2.77 7.02
C GLY A 106 -20.31 3.42 6.85
N ARG A 107 -20.36 4.69 6.44
CA ARG A 107 -21.61 5.43 6.23
C ARG A 107 -22.32 5.01 4.96
N THR A 108 -21.56 4.55 3.96
CA THR A 108 -22.10 4.03 2.69
C THR A 108 -21.33 2.79 2.26
N ARG A 109 -21.97 1.93 1.47
CA ARG A 109 -21.35 0.74 0.89
C ARG A 109 -20.96 1.02 -0.58
N PRO A 110 -19.77 0.61 -1.04
CA PRO A 110 -19.41 0.69 -2.46
C PRO A 110 -20.33 -0.20 -3.29
N ARG A 111 -20.65 0.24 -4.50
CA ARG A 111 -21.40 -0.56 -5.49
C ARG A 111 -20.54 -1.71 -6.02
N VAL A 112 -21.17 -2.71 -6.64
CA VAL A 112 -20.48 -3.91 -7.19
C VAL A 112 -19.27 -3.54 -8.06
N LYS A 113 -19.43 -2.63 -9.02
CA LYS A 113 -18.32 -2.13 -9.87
C LYS A 113 -17.15 -1.52 -9.07
N GLN A 114 -17.45 -0.88 -7.94
CA GLN A 114 -16.44 -0.26 -7.08
C GLN A 114 -15.77 -1.29 -6.16
N GLN A 115 -16.50 -2.35 -5.78
CA GLN A 115 -15.94 -3.48 -5.05
C GLN A 115 -14.94 -4.24 -5.93
N GLU A 116 -15.29 -4.52 -7.20
CA GLU A 116 -14.37 -5.12 -8.18
C GLU A 116 -13.10 -4.27 -8.37
N GLY A 117 -13.24 -2.94 -8.41
CA GLY A 117 -12.11 -2.03 -8.46
C GLY A 117 -11.23 -2.07 -7.21
N LEU A 118 -11.83 -2.22 -6.02
CA LEU A 118 -11.10 -2.37 -4.75
C LEU A 118 -10.37 -3.71 -4.68
N ASP A 119 -10.99 -4.79 -5.13
CA ASP A 119 -10.38 -6.13 -5.20
C ASP A 119 -9.22 -6.16 -6.19
N ALA A 120 -9.37 -5.50 -7.34
CA ALA A 120 -8.28 -5.34 -8.30
C ALA A 120 -7.09 -4.58 -7.69
N ILE A 121 -7.33 -3.54 -6.88
CA ILE A 121 -6.27 -2.82 -6.17
C ILE A 121 -5.64 -3.69 -5.08
N ALA A 122 -6.42 -4.49 -4.35
CA ALA A 122 -5.93 -5.41 -3.33
C ALA A 122 -4.99 -6.49 -3.89
N GLY A 123 -5.21 -6.94 -5.12
CA GLY A 123 -4.34 -7.89 -5.81
C GLY A 123 -3.05 -7.30 -6.40
N MET A 124 -2.90 -5.97 -6.45
CA MET A 124 -1.73 -5.32 -7.05
C MET A 124 -0.63 -5.03 -6.02
N SER A 125 0.63 -5.09 -6.47
CA SER A 125 1.77 -4.67 -5.65
C SER A 125 1.81 -3.14 -5.48
N SER A 126 2.37 -2.66 -4.36
CA SER A 126 2.52 -1.21 -4.10
C SER A 126 3.29 -0.48 -5.20
N LEU A 127 4.26 -1.15 -5.83
CA LEU A 127 5.01 -0.63 -6.98
C LEU A 127 4.13 -0.41 -8.22
N GLN A 128 3.24 -1.37 -8.52
CA GLN A 128 2.31 -1.27 -9.65
C GLN A 128 1.31 -0.12 -9.44
N LEU A 129 0.83 0.06 -8.21
CA LEU A 129 -0.08 1.16 -7.87
C LEU A 129 0.61 2.53 -8.01
N LYS A 130 1.87 2.66 -7.56
CA LYS A 130 2.67 3.86 -7.77
C LYS A 130 2.87 4.18 -9.24
N ARG A 131 3.16 3.17 -10.07
CA ARG A 131 3.28 3.34 -11.54
C ARG A 131 1.99 3.84 -12.17
N ARG A 132 0.84 3.28 -11.78
CA ARG A 132 -0.47 3.77 -12.24
C ARG A 132 -0.73 5.21 -11.81
N LEU A 133 -0.38 5.56 -10.57
CA LEU A 133 -0.56 6.91 -10.06
C LEU A 133 0.33 7.93 -10.81
N THR A 134 1.58 7.56 -11.13
CA THR A 134 2.47 8.38 -11.96
C THR A 134 1.97 8.52 -13.39
N ALA A 135 1.38 7.48 -13.98
CA ALA A 135 0.78 7.53 -15.32
C ALA A 135 -0.43 8.49 -15.38
N VAL A 136 -1.18 8.61 -14.28
CA VAL A 136 -2.27 9.57 -14.13
C VAL A 136 -1.76 10.99 -13.80
N GLY A 137 -0.44 11.20 -13.71
CA GLY A 137 0.17 12.52 -13.49
C GLY A 137 0.12 13.02 -12.05
N ILE A 138 -0.24 12.16 -11.09
CA ILE A 138 -0.30 12.53 -9.67
C ILE A 138 1.02 12.10 -8.99
N LYS A 139 1.86 13.07 -8.65
CA LYS A 139 2.92 12.85 -7.65
C LYS A 139 2.23 12.70 -6.30
N GLU A 140 2.51 11.63 -5.55
CA GLU A 140 2.00 11.45 -4.18
C GLU A 140 2.17 12.77 -3.42
N GLY A 141 1.05 13.45 -3.20
CA GLY A 141 1.05 14.73 -2.51
C GLY A 141 1.52 14.45 -1.10
N LYS A 142 2.75 14.85 -0.76
CA LYS A 142 3.19 15.01 0.63
C LYS A 142 2.02 15.63 1.38
N SER A 143 1.56 14.97 2.43
CA SER A 143 0.48 15.48 3.27
C SER A 143 0.81 16.93 3.61
N LYS A 144 0.07 17.91 3.06
CA LYS A 144 0.12 19.25 3.61
C LYS A 144 -0.26 19.09 5.08
N PRO A 145 0.60 19.50 6.03
CA PRO A 145 0.30 19.35 7.45
C PRO A 145 -1.06 19.99 7.69
N GLY A 146 -1.96 19.22 8.29
CA GLY A 146 -3.36 19.58 8.46
C GLY A 146 -3.48 21.01 8.97
N ARG A 147 -4.34 21.80 8.35
CA ARG A 147 -4.73 23.12 8.84
C ARG A 147 -5.16 22.93 10.29
N LYS A 148 -4.36 23.44 11.25
CA LYS A 148 -4.63 23.32 12.69
C LYS A 148 -6.11 23.64 12.96
N PRO A 149 -6.86 22.83 13.73
CA PRO A 149 -8.30 22.97 13.98
C PRO A 149 -8.76 24.28 14.66
N GLY A 150 -7.89 25.28 14.82
CA GLY A 150 -8.22 26.57 15.44
C GLY A 150 -8.18 27.78 14.50
N SER A 151 -7.58 27.71 13.30
CA SER A 151 -7.21 28.93 12.57
C SER A 151 -8.37 29.71 11.93
N THR A 152 -9.48 29.06 11.57
CA THR A 152 -10.65 29.75 10.98
C THR A 152 -11.63 30.23 12.05
N LYS A 153 -11.91 29.41 13.06
CA LYS A 153 -12.80 29.76 14.17
C LYS A 153 -12.20 30.86 15.07
N ALA A 154 -10.90 30.79 15.39
CA ALA A 154 -10.23 31.82 16.19
C ALA A 154 -10.10 33.16 15.43
N LYS A 155 -9.86 33.13 14.11
CA LYS A 155 -9.76 34.35 13.29
C LYS A 155 -11.12 35.03 13.08
N LEU A 156 -12.22 34.27 12.99
CA LEU A 156 -13.59 34.81 13.01
C LEU A 156 -13.99 35.38 14.38
N ALA A 157 -13.56 34.75 15.48
CA ALA A 157 -13.80 35.24 16.83
C ALA A 157 -13.03 36.54 17.12
N ALA A 158 -11.76 36.63 16.71
CA ALA A 158 -10.94 37.83 16.83
C ALA A 158 -11.52 39.01 16.00
N LYS A 159 -12.03 38.73 14.79
CA LYS A 159 -12.70 39.74 13.96
C LYS A 159 -14.03 40.22 14.54
N LYS A 160 -14.77 39.36 15.25
CA LYS A 160 -15.99 39.75 16.00
C LYS A 160 -15.69 40.55 17.28
N ALA A 161 -14.55 40.33 17.92
CA ALA A 161 -14.12 41.07 19.10
C ALA A 161 -13.59 42.47 18.75
N ALA A 162 -12.91 42.63 17.61
CA ALA A 162 -12.37 43.91 17.16
C ALA A 162 -13.44 44.90 16.62
N LEU A 163 -14.67 44.44 16.35
CA LEU A 163 -15.75 45.26 15.79
C LEU A 163 -16.78 45.77 16.83
N LYS A 164 -16.39 45.88 18.10
CA LYS A 164 -17.20 46.57 19.11
C LYS A 164 -16.38 47.63 19.85
N PRO A 165 -16.59 48.90 19.51
CA PRO A 165 -16.64 49.93 20.54
C PRO A 165 -18.01 50.62 20.58
N ALA A 166 -18.34 51.11 21.77
CA ALA A 166 -19.37 52.12 22.07
C ALA A 166 -20.85 51.79 21.73
N LYS A 167 -21.60 51.31 22.73
CA LYS A 167 -23.00 51.71 23.02
C LYS A 167 -23.49 51.01 24.30
N LYS A 168 -23.02 51.46 25.46
CA LYS A 168 -23.67 51.16 26.75
C LYS A 168 -23.48 52.31 27.74
N ALA A 169 -24.00 53.48 27.38
CA ALA A 169 -24.24 54.58 28.31
C ALA A 169 -25.33 55.50 27.72
N ALA A 170 -26.57 55.04 27.69
CA ALA A 170 -27.73 55.92 27.57
C ALA A 170 -29.03 55.18 27.89
N LYS A 171 -29.73 55.70 28.91
CA LYS A 171 -31.19 55.69 29.07
C LYS A 171 -31.86 54.35 29.44
N LYS A 172 -31.92 54.11 30.76
CA LYS A 172 -33.12 53.54 31.40
C LYS A 172 -33.60 54.55 32.47
N LYS A 173 -34.44 55.49 32.05
CA LYS A 173 -35.31 56.30 32.92
C LYS A 173 -36.69 56.37 32.27
N VAL A 174 -37.73 56.29 33.10
CA VAL A 174 -39.16 56.58 32.83
C VAL A 174 -39.88 55.44 32.07
N SER A 175 -40.59 54.53 32.75
CA SER A 175 -41.93 54.64 33.36
C SER A 175 -43.06 54.89 32.35
N GLY A 176 -44.17 54.15 32.48
CA GLY A 176 -45.47 54.61 31.98
C GLY A 176 -46.24 53.69 31.03
N LYS A 177 -47.29 53.07 31.61
CA LYS A 177 -48.68 53.02 31.10
C LYS A 177 -49.11 51.98 30.04
N LYS A 178 -49.78 50.95 30.59
CA LYS A 178 -51.04 50.27 30.23
C LYS A 178 -51.83 50.70 28.97
N THR A 179 -52.55 49.69 28.44
CA THR A 179 -53.84 49.61 27.69
C THR A 179 -53.64 48.94 26.32
N THR A 180 -54.46 48.02 25.79
CA THR A 180 -55.90 47.64 25.87
C THR A 180 -56.03 46.13 25.52
N ARG A 181 -56.78 45.26 26.20
CA ARG A 181 -58.25 45.06 26.32
C ARG A 181 -58.82 44.04 25.30
N LYS A 182 -59.63 43.11 25.84
CA LYS A 182 -60.85 42.48 25.29
C LYS A 182 -60.75 41.02 24.82
N LYS A 183 -61.30 40.11 25.65
CA LYS A 183 -62.19 39.05 25.15
C LYS A 183 -63.32 38.83 26.16
N GLN A 184 -64.53 39.03 25.65
CA GLN A 184 -65.80 38.85 26.34
C GLN A 184 -66.17 37.37 26.36
N ALA A 185 -66.78 36.91 27.45
CA ALA A 185 -67.72 35.80 27.43
C ALA A 185 -68.85 36.14 28.42
N ARG A 186 -70.06 35.86 27.98
CA ARG A 186 -71.35 36.35 28.50
C ARG A 186 -72.15 35.11 28.93
N LYS A 187 -73.04 35.31 29.92
CA LYS A 187 -74.24 34.51 30.21
C LYS A 187 -73.96 33.12 30.81
N LYS A 188 -74.74 32.62 31.78
CA LYS A 188 -76.05 32.99 32.32
C LYS A 188 -76.09 32.50 33.76
#